data_AF-A0A382QSJ3-F1
#
_entry.id   AF-A0A382QSJ3-F1
#
_cell.length_a   1.000
_cell.length_b   1.000
_cell.length_c   1.000
_cell.angle_alpha   90.00
_cell.angle_beta   90.00
_cell.angle_gamma   90.00
#
_symmetry.space_group_name_H-M   'P 1'
#
loop_
_entity.id
_entity.type
_entity.pdbx_description
1 polymer ?
#
loop_
_entity_poly.entity_id
_entity_poly.type
_entity_poly.pdbx_seq_one_letter_code
_entity_poly.pdbx_strand_id
1 'polypeptide(L)'
;MANNKLAIIGGSGLYDVEEFTDRKLIQLNTPWGKPSDDILKTKYNNKEVYFLPRHGRGHSISPSNINFRANIDAFKQLGVTDIISVSAVGSL
;
A
#
# COMPACT_ATOMS: atom_id res chain seq x y z
N MET A 1 -17.40 18.02 4.70
CA MET A 1 -16.12 17.56 5.27
C MET A 1 -15.39 16.77 4.19
N ALA A 2 -14.09 16.98 3.99
CA ALA A 2 -13.34 16.20 3.01
C ALA A 2 -13.27 14.73 3.46
N ASN A 3 -13.65 13.81 2.57
CA ASN A 3 -13.60 12.37 2.85
C ASN A 3 -12.20 11.84 2.53
N ASN A 4 -11.24 12.13 3.42
CA ASN A 4 -9.84 11.77 3.19
C ASN A 4 -9.64 10.27 3.44
N LYS A 5 -9.14 9.56 2.41
CA LYS A 5 -8.75 8.16 2.49
C LYS A 5 -7.24 8.07 2.38
N LEU A 6 -6.61 7.59 3.46
CA LEU A 6 -5.17 7.48 3.55
C LEU A 6 -4.70 6.11 3.05
N ALA A 7 -3.64 6.09 2.26
CA ALA A 7 -2.86 4.91 1.98
C ALA A 7 -1.43 5.03 2.49
N ILE A 8 -0.85 3.89 2.88
CA ILE A 8 0.53 3.76 3.30
C ILE A 8 1.25 2.78 2.36
N ILE A 9 2.39 3.20 1.82
CA ILE A 9 3.30 2.31 1.06
C ILE A 9 4.47 1.96 1.97
N GLY A 10 4.56 0.69 2.37
CA GLY A 10 5.64 0.16 3.21
C GLY A 10 6.87 -0.22 2.38
N GLY A 11 8.03 0.37 2.68
CA GLY A 11 9.32 -0.05 2.12
C GLY A 11 9.93 -1.25 2.86
N SER A 12 11.23 -1.43 2.72
CA SER A 12 11.99 -2.45 3.46
C SER A 12 11.73 -2.37 4.97
N GLY A 13 11.41 -3.51 5.59
CA GLY A 13 11.12 -3.64 7.01
C GLY A 13 9.64 -3.46 7.40
N LEU A 14 8.79 -2.99 6.48
CA LEU A 14 7.35 -2.82 6.73
C LEU A 14 6.55 -3.59 5.67
N TYR A 15 6.37 -4.89 5.91
CA TYR A 15 5.73 -5.82 4.96
C TYR A 15 4.30 -6.18 5.34
N ASP A 16 3.97 -6.05 6.62
CA ASP A 16 2.62 -6.20 7.14
C ASP A 16 2.38 -5.26 8.31
N VAL A 17 1.11 -5.05 8.66
CA VAL A 17 0.69 -4.31 9.85
C VAL A 17 -0.31 -5.18 10.62
N GLU A 18 0.25 -6.03 11.50
CA GLU A 18 -0.48 -7.09 12.19
C GLU A 18 -1.38 -6.56 13.31
N GLU A 19 -1.10 -5.38 13.84
CA GLU A 19 -1.80 -4.77 14.97
C GLU A 19 -3.24 -4.38 14.66
N PHE A 20 -3.64 -4.42 13.38
CA PHE A 20 -5.01 -4.16 12.97
C PHE A 20 -5.88 -5.41 13.07
N THR A 21 -7.04 -5.30 13.72
CA THR A 21 -7.98 -6.42 13.90
C THR A 21 -9.00 -6.54 12.77
N ASP A 22 -9.45 -5.42 12.19
CA ASP A 22 -10.37 -5.39 11.04
C ASP A 22 -9.56 -5.34 9.73
N ARG A 23 -9.17 -6.51 9.21
CA ARG A 23 -8.29 -6.64 8.05
C ARG A 23 -9.02 -7.27 6.87
N LYS A 24 -9.02 -6.58 5.72
CA LYS A 24 -9.53 -7.12 4.45
C LYS A 24 -8.48 -6.97 3.36
N LEU A 25 -8.09 -8.07 2.75
CA LEU A 25 -7.27 -8.05 1.54
C LEU A 25 -8.14 -7.80 0.31
N ILE A 26 -7.70 -6.88 -0.55
CA ILE A 26 -8.39 -6.50 -1.77
C ILE A 26 -7.46 -6.79 -2.95
N GLN A 27 -7.88 -7.76 -3.76
CA GLN A 27 -7.27 -8.05 -5.06
C GLN A 27 -7.81 -7.08 -6.11
N LEU A 28 -6.90 -6.40 -6.81
CA LEU A 28 -7.24 -5.43 -7.84
C LEU A 28 -6.35 -5.66 -9.07
N ASN A 29 -6.97 -5.52 -10.24
CA ASN A 29 -6.26 -5.39 -11.50
C ASN A 29 -6.21 -3.92 -11.90
N THR A 30 -5.10 -3.52 -12.50
CA THR A 30 -4.94 -2.17 -13.07
C THR A 30 -4.65 -2.26 -14.55
N PRO A 31 -4.86 -1.20 -15.34
CA PRO A 31 -4.40 -1.12 -16.73
C PRO A 31 -2.88 -1.32 -16.88
N TRP A 32 -2.12 -1.18 -15.79
CA TRP A 32 -0.67 -1.33 -15.75
C TRP A 32 -0.22 -2.72 -15.30
N GLY A 33 -1.15 -3.66 -15.08
CA GLY A 33 -0.89 -4.99 -14.53
C GLY A 33 -1.26 -5.09 -13.04
N LYS A 34 -0.63 -6.01 -12.32
CA LYS A 34 -0.88 -6.21 -10.89
C LYS A 34 -0.04 -5.25 -10.03
N PRO A 35 -0.60 -4.73 -8.92
CA PRO A 35 0.19 -4.10 -7.87
C PRO A 35 1.21 -5.08 -7.27
N SER A 36 2.08 -4.57 -6.39
CA SER A 36 3.12 -5.36 -5.72
C SER A 36 2.56 -6.46 -4.82
N ASP A 37 1.34 -6.29 -4.32
CA ASP A 37 0.59 -7.26 -3.54
C ASP A 37 -0.91 -6.89 -3.50
N ASP A 38 -1.72 -7.70 -2.82
CA ASP A 38 -3.08 -7.37 -2.42
C ASP A 38 -3.06 -6.15 -1.50
N ILE A 39 -4.00 -5.22 -1.71
CA ILE A 39 -4.12 -4.05 -0.84
C ILE A 39 -4.80 -4.46 0.45
N LEU A 40 -4.13 -4.22 1.58
CA LEU A 40 -4.73 -4.36 2.90
C LEU A 40 -5.60 -3.15 3.19
N LYS A 41 -6.90 -3.35 3.33
CA LYS A 41 -7.84 -2.36 3.87
C LYS A 41 -8.06 -2.63 5.36
N THR A 42 -8.04 -1.56 6.15
CA THR A 42 -8.32 -1.61 7.58
C THR A 42 -8.94 -0.31 8.09
N LYS A 43 -9.18 -0.23 9.41
CA LYS A 43 -9.63 0.96 10.11
C LYS A 43 -8.66 1.34 11.22
N TYR A 44 -8.35 2.62 11.30
CA TYR A 44 -7.62 3.22 12.41
C TYR A 44 -8.36 4.46 12.88
N ASN A 45 -8.69 4.54 14.18
CA ASN A 45 -9.49 5.63 14.76
C ASN A 45 -10.77 5.95 13.93
N ASN A 46 -11.51 4.90 13.55
CA ASN A 46 -12.72 4.97 12.70
C ASN A 46 -12.52 5.54 11.28
N LYS A 47 -11.28 5.69 10.81
CA LYS A 47 -10.96 6.09 9.42
C LYS A 47 -10.49 4.89 8.62
N GLU A 48 -10.91 4.82 7.36
CA GLU A 48 -10.39 3.81 6.43
C GLU A 48 -8.92 4.09 6.11
N VAL A 49 -8.08 3.07 6.24
CA VAL A 49 -6.66 3.12 5.88
C VAL A 49 -6.36 1.96 4.95
N TYR A 50 -5.53 2.23 3.95
CA TYR A 50 -5.06 1.24 2.99
C TYR A 50 -3.54 1.05 3.15
N PHE A 51 -3.06 -0.16 2.95
CA PHE A 51 -1.64 -0.48 3.04
C PHE A 51 -1.21 -1.37 1.88
N LEU A 52 -0.02 -1.11 1.34
CA LEU A 52 0.62 -1.90 0.31
C LEU A 52 2.12 -2.04 0.61
N PRO A 53 2.64 -3.26 0.79
CA PRO A 53 4.09 -3.48 0.85
C PRO A 53 4.68 -3.29 -0.55
N ARG A 54 5.60 -2.32 -0.68
CA ARG A 54 6.21 -1.93 -1.94
C ARG A 54 6.94 -3.08 -2.64
N HIS A 55 7.57 -3.94 -1.85
CA HIS A 55 8.35 -5.08 -2.33
C HIS A 55 7.56 -6.40 -2.32
N GLY A 56 6.23 -6.33 -2.11
CA GLY A 56 5.39 -7.48 -1.82
C GLY A 56 5.63 -8.05 -0.41
N ARG A 57 4.67 -8.83 0.11
CA ARG A 57 4.90 -9.62 1.33
C ARG A 57 6.07 -10.59 1.10
N GLY A 58 6.94 -10.70 2.11
CA GLY A 58 8.17 -11.49 2.02
C GLY A 58 9.31 -10.85 1.23
N HIS A 59 9.18 -9.59 0.77
CA HIS A 59 10.24 -8.85 0.08
C HIS A 59 10.76 -9.55 -1.19
N SER A 60 9.85 -10.00 -2.06
CA SER A 60 10.21 -10.76 -3.27
C SER A 60 10.50 -9.90 -4.50
N ILE A 61 10.08 -8.63 -4.50
CA ILE A 61 10.20 -7.72 -5.65
C ILE A 61 11.37 -6.76 -5.44
N SER A 62 12.37 -6.81 -6.33
CA SER A 62 13.51 -5.88 -6.30
C SER A 62 13.08 -4.45 -6.66
N PRO A 63 13.82 -3.40 -6.20
CA PRO A 63 13.45 -2.01 -6.46
C PRO A 63 13.17 -1.67 -7.92
N SER A 64 13.97 -2.21 -8.85
CA SER A 64 13.83 -1.94 -10.29
C SER A 64 12.63 -2.64 -10.93
N ASN A 65 12.05 -3.64 -10.28
CA ASN A 65 10.94 -4.45 -10.79
C ASN A 65 9.59 -4.07 -10.17
N ILE A 66 9.54 -3.06 -9.30
CA ILE A 66 8.29 -2.59 -8.71
C ILE A 66 7.40 -1.99 -9.80
N ASN A 67 6.16 -2.46 -9.89
CA ASN A 67 5.16 -1.87 -10.76
C ASN A 67 4.52 -0.62 -10.12
N PHE A 68 5.26 0.49 -10.09
CA PHE A 68 4.81 1.73 -9.45
C PHE A 68 3.48 2.25 -10.00
N ARG A 69 3.25 2.11 -11.32
CA ARG A 69 1.99 2.55 -11.95
C ARG A 69 0.80 1.75 -11.44
N ALA A 70 0.92 0.43 -11.34
CA ALA A 70 -0.14 -0.41 -10.78
C ALA A 70 -0.39 -0.11 -9.29
N ASN A 71 0.67 0.12 -8.50
CA ASN A 71 0.53 0.47 -7.09
C ASN A 71 -0.29 1.76 -6.89
N ILE A 72 0.04 2.82 -7.62
CA ILE A 72 -0.64 4.12 -7.52
C ILE A 72 -2.07 4.05 -8.10
N ASP A 73 -2.24 3.39 -9.25
CA ASP A 73 -3.55 3.23 -9.88
C ASP A 73 -4.54 2.46 -9.00
N ALA A 74 -4.09 1.38 -8.35
CA ALA A 74 -4.95 0.60 -7.46
C ALA A 74 -5.46 1.43 -6.26
N PHE A 75 -4.62 2.29 -5.68
CA PHE A 75 -5.07 3.25 -4.66
C PHE A 75 -6.05 4.29 -5.24
N LYS A 76 -5.79 4.78 -6.45
CA LYS A 76 -6.69 5.73 -7.12
C LYS A 76 -8.08 5.13 -7.34
N GLN A 77 -8.17 3.87 -7.78
CA GLN A 77 -9.44 3.14 -7.95
C GLN A 77 -10.21 2.98 -6.62
N LEU A 78 -9.50 2.84 -5.50
CA LEU A 78 -10.11 2.77 -4.15
C LEU A 78 -10.55 4.14 -3.59
N GLY A 79 -10.29 5.22 -4.32
CA GLY A 79 -10.61 6.58 -3.93
C GLY A 79 -9.65 7.14 -2.87
N VAL A 80 -8.44 6.60 -2.76
CA VAL A 80 -7.38 7.16 -1.90
C VAL A 80 -7.08 8.58 -2.34
N THR A 81 -7.00 9.48 -1.37
CA THR A 81 -6.71 10.91 -1.57
C THR A 81 -5.28 11.27 -1.19
N ASP A 82 -4.72 10.55 -0.21
CA ASP A 82 -3.43 10.86 0.41
C ASP A 82 -2.60 9.60 0.52
N ILE A 83 -1.30 9.69 0.20
CA ILE A 83 -0.36 8.57 0.29
C ILE A 83 0.83 8.98 1.16
N ILE A 84 1.13 8.17 2.17
CA ILE A 84 2.38 8.24 2.94
C ILE A 84 3.28 7.09 2.50
N SER A 85 4.50 7.41 2.10
CA SER A 85 5.49 6.42 1.66
C SER A 85 6.61 6.32 2.70
N VAL A 86 6.83 5.11 3.24
CA VAL A 86 7.89 4.84 4.21
C VAL A 86 9.04 4.15 3.48
N SER A 87 10.27 4.62 3.64
CA SER A 87 11.44 4.04 2.97
C SER A 87 12.64 3.97 3.92
N ALA A 88 13.33 2.84 3.92
CA ALA A 88 14.67 2.74 4.51
C ALA A 88 15.69 3.44 3.60
N VAL A 89 16.61 4.21 4.20
CA VAL A 89 17.66 4.97 3.50
C VAL A 89 18.98 4.86 4.27
N GLY A 90 20.11 5.10 3.59
CA GLY A 90 21.42 5.27 4.22
C GLY A 90 21.72 6.75 4.47
N SER A 91 22.40 7.06 5.57
CA SER A 91 22.99 8.39 5.80
C SER A 91 24.22 8.58 4.90
N LEU A 92 24.44 9.82 4.47
CA LEU A 92 25.66 10.25 3.78
C LEU A 92 26.52 11.10 4.71
#